data_AF-A0A848MVD1-F1
#
_entry.id   AF-A0A848MVD1-F1
#
_cell.length_a   1.000
_cell.length_b   1.000
_cell.length_c   1.000
_cell.angle_alpha   90.00
_cell.angle_beta   90.00
_cell.angle_gamma   90.00
#
_symmetry.space_group_name_H-M   'P 1'
#
loop_
_entity.id
_entity.type
_entity.pdbx_description
1 polymer ?
#
loop_
_entity_poly.entity_id
_entity_poly.type
_entity_poly.pdbx_seq_one_letter_code
_entity_poly.pdbx_strand_id
1 'polypeptide(L)'
;MEYVITTQEHSDWLSVANSIRQFEWKAAKYIAEKMEKKEFTDWESVIIAKDGNHVVGFCTLVKKDIIDTKDYTPNIATVFVAPEYRGKHISQKLVTTGENKLKKIGFGSVYITTQHEGLYEKWGYREITKENDRFGRLMRILKKKIDE
;
A
#
# COMPACT_ATOMS: atom_id res chain seq x y z
N MET A 1 10.05 -0.54 16.08
CA MET A 1 9.13 -0.42 14.95
C MET A 1 8.27 -1.66 14.88
N GLU A 2 6.97 -1.50 15.06
CA GLU A 2 5.96 -2.56 14.94
C GLU A 2 5.24 -2.41 13.59
N TYR A 3 4.84 -3.52 12.98
CA TYR A 3 4.05 -3.52 11.73
C TYR A 3 2.74 -4.25 11.97
N VAL A 4 1.62 -3.55 11.77
CA VAL A 4 0.29 -4.08 12.07
C VAL A 4 -0.53 -4.11 10.79
N ILE A 5 -1.19 -5.22 10.53
CA ILE A 5 -2.13 -5.39 9.42
C ILE A 5 -3.54 -5.21 9.98
N THR A 6 -4.31 -4.27 9.44
CA THR A 6 -5.71 -4.08 9.81
C THR A 6 -6.61 -4.34 8.60
N THR A 7 -7.62 -5.18 8.80
CA THR A 7 -8.77 -5.32 7.90
C THR A 7 -9.93 -4.48 8.44
N GLN A 8 -11.00 -4.32 7.67
CA GLN A 8 -12.17 -3.51 8.08
C GLN A 8 -12.77 -3.95 9.43
N GLU A 9 -12.67 -5.23 9.78
CA GLU A 9 -13.20 -5.81 11.02
C GLU A 9 -12.25 -5.66 12.23
N HIS A 10 -11.03 -5.16 12.02
CA HIS A 10 -10.05 -5.01 13.09
C HIS A 10 -10.49 -3.94 14.11
N SER A 11 -10.32 -4.20 15.42
CA SER A 11 -10.72 -3.27 16.49
C SER A 11 -10.13 -1.87 16.32
N ASP A 12 -8.89 -1.81 15.87
CA ASP A 12 -8.14 -0.55 15.68
C ASP A 12 -8.43 0.13 14.33
N TRP A 13 -9.35 -0.38 13.50
CA TRP A 13 -9.56 0.13 12.13
C TRP A 13 -9.80 1.65 12.09
N LEU A 14 -10.69 2.16 12.94
CA LEU A 14 -11.02 3.60 12.97
C LEU A 14 -9.94 4.44 13.66
N SER A 15 -9.23 3.90 14.66
CA SER A 15 -8.11 4.63 15.29
C SER A 15 -6.92 4.77 14.33
N VAL A 16 -6.69 3.75 13.50
CA VAL A 16 -5.72 3.80 12.40
C VAL A 16 -6.14 4.83 11.34
N ALA A 17 -7.40 4.85 10.92
CA ALA A 17 -7.91 5.86 9.99
C ALA A 17 -7.67 7.29 10.51
N ASN A 18 -7.95 7.52 11.80
CA ASN A 18 -7.72 8.80 12.46
C ASN A 18 -6.26 9.22 12.47
N SER A 19 -5.34 8.28 12.69
CA SER A 19 -3.90 8.51 12.67
C SER A 19 -3.40 8.83 11.26
N ILE A 20 -3.85 8.07 10.25
CA ILE A 20 -3.49 8.30 8.84
C ILE A 20 -3.98 9.66 8.34
N ARG A 21 -5.17 10.10 8.77
CA ARG A 21 -5.72 11.41 8.42
C ARG A 21 -4.83 12.59 8.82
N GLN A 22 -4.03 12.44 9.89
CA GLN A 22 -3.16 13.50 10.38
C GLN A 22 -1.99 13.81 9.44
N PHE A 23 -1.68 12.93 8.48
CA PHE A 23 -0.65 13.22 7.50
C PHE A 23 -1.10 14.29 6.49
N GLU A 24 -0.20 15.24 6.21
CA GLU A 24 -0.46 16.33 5.25
C GLU A 24 -0.71 15.85 3.81
N TRP A 25 -0.30 14.64 3.48
CA TRP A 25 -0.45 14.09 2.14
C TRP A 25 -1.92 13.81 1.80
N LYS A 26 -2.43 14.43 0.73
CA LYS A 26 -3.83 14.28 0.29
C LYS A 26 -4.29 12.83 0.13
N ALA A 27 -3.42 11.94 -0.36
CA ALA A 27 -3.79 10.53 -0.51
C ALA A 27 -3.99 9.82 0.84
N ALA A 28 -3.29 10.24 1.90
CA ALA A 28 -3.52 9.70 3.25
C ALA A 28 -4.91 10.07 3.76
N LYS A 29 -5.34 11.33 3.60
CA LYS A 29 -6.69 11.78 3.94
C LYS A 29 -7.76 11.00 3.15
N TYR A 30 -7.53 10.79 1.86
CA TYR A 30 -8.41 9.97 1.01
C TYR A 30 -8.51 8.51 1.51
N ILE A 31 -7.40 7.87 1.88
CA ILE A 31 -7.42 6.51 2.44
C ILE A 31 -8.18 6.46 3.77
N ALA A 32 -7.95 7.42 4.67
CA ALA A 32 -8.69 7.49 5.92
C ALA A 32 -10.22 7.61 5.70
N GLU A 33 -10.65 8.43 4.75
CA GLU A 33 -12.07 8.52 4.37
C GLU A 33 -12.60 7.19 3.81
N LYS A 34 -11.86 6.50 2.94
CA LYS A 34 -12.27 5.18 2.43
C LYS A 34 -12.39 4.15 3.56
N MET A 35 -11.51 4.21 4.55
CA MET A 35 -11.57 3.32 5.72
C MET A 35 -12.87 3.55 6.51
N GLU A 36 -13.23 4.80 6.77
CA GLU A 36 -14.45 5.16 7.51
C GLU A 36 -15.73 4.83 6.76
N LYS A 37 -15.73 5.04 5.44
CA LYS A 37 -16.86 4.69 4.55
C LYS A 37 -16.99 3.20 4.30
N LYS A 38 -16.13 2.37 4.92
CA LYS A 38 -16.15 0.91 4.80
C LYS A 38 -15.98 0.43 3.35
N GLU A 39 -15.14 1.11 2.58
CA GLU A 39 -14.91 0.80 1.16
C GLU A 39 -13.79 -0.25 0.93
N PHE A 40 -13.14 -0.72 1.99
CA PHE A 40 -12.20 -1.85 1.93
C PHE A 40 -12.94 -3.16 2.15
N THR A 41 -12.80 -4.13 1.27
CA THR A 41 -13.58 -5.37 1.29
C THR A 41 -12.69 -6.60 1.39
N ASP A 42 -13.21 -7.70 1.95
CA ASP A 42 -12.56 -9.01 1.89
C ASP A 42 -11.13 -8.96 2.46
N TRP A 43 -10.11 -9.31 1.66
CA TRP A 43 -8.71 -9.30 2.09
C TRP A 43 -8.03 -7.93 2.03
N GLU A 44 -8.69 -6.91 1.49
CA GLU A 44 -8.14 -5.55 1.42
C GLU A 44 -7.82 -5.04 2.83
N SER A 45 -6.72 -4.31 2.96
CA SER A 45 -6.22 -3.90 4.27
C SER A 45 -5.36 -2.67 4.22
N VAL A 46 -5.18 -2.08 5.39
CA VAL A 46 -4.16 -1.09 5.65
C VAL A 46 -3.08 -1.72 6.52
N ILE A 47 -1.82 -1.52 6.15
CA ILE A 47 -0.68 -1.97 6.94
C ILE A 47 0.00 -0.72 7.46
N ILE A 48 0.21 -0.63 8.76
CA ILE A 48 0.85 0.51 9.40
C ILE A 48 2.20 0.13 9.99
N ALA A 49 3.11 1.11 10.01
CA ALA A 49 4.33 1.07 10.78
C ALA A 49 4.13 1.97 12.02
N LYS A 50 4.42 1.43 13.20
CA LYS A 50 4.28 2.13 14.48
C LYS A 50 5.63 2.29 15.18
N ASP A 51 5.89 3.50 15.66
CA ASP A 51 6.93 3.76 16.66
C ASP A 51 6.28 4.06 18.01
N GLY A 52 6.30 3.06 18.90
CA GLY A 52 5.45 3.04 20.08
C GLY A 52 3.96 3.13 19.70
N ASN A 53 3.29 4.18 20.16
CA ASN A 53 1.87 4.42 19.87
C ASN A 53 1.63 5.30 18.63
N HIS A 54 2.68 5.78 17.97
CA HIS A 54 2.55 6.69 16.82
C HIS A 54 2.61 5.92 15.50
N VAL A 55 1.62 6.13 14.64
CA VAL A 55 1.69 5.68 13.24
C VAL A 55 2.66 6.58 12.49
N VAL A 56 3.69 6.00 11.88
CA VAL A 56 4.77 6.72 11.19
C VAL A 56 4.83 6.42 9.69
N GLY A 57 4.00 5.51 9.22
CA GLY A 57 3.89 5.14 7.82
C GLY A 57 2.81 4.09 7.60
N PHE A 58 2.38 3.94 6.35
CA PHE A 58 1.41 2.94 5.98
C PHE A 58 1.52 2.54 4.50
N CYS A 59 0.91 1.42 4.13
CA CYS A 59 0.55 1.09 2.76
C CYS A 59 -0.83 0.43 2.74
N THR A 60 -1.42 0.31 1.56
CA THR A 60 -2.71 -0.35 1.35
C THR A 60 -2.57 -1.58 0.48
N LEU A 61 -3.35 -2.61 0.78
CA LEU A 61 -3.59 -3.75 -0.11
C LEU A 61 -4.98 -3.60 -0.70
N VAL A 62 -5.07 -3.45 -2.02
CA VAL A 62 -6.33 -3.14 -2.71
C VAL A 62 -6.50 -3.98 -3.97
N LYS A 63 -7.75 -4.28 -4.30
CA LYS A 63 -8.14 -4.97 -5.54
C LYS A 63 -7.81 -4.12 -6.76
N LYS A 64 -8.18 -2.83 -6.69
CA LYS A 64 -7.99 -1.84 -7.76
C LYS A 64 -7.33 -0.58 -7.20
N ASP A 65 -6.28 -0.13 -7.89
CA ASP A 65 -5.55 1.11 -7.60
C ASP A 65 -5.99 2.23 -8.59
N ILE A 66 -5.09 3.12 -8.98
CA ILE A 66 -5.36 4.34 -9.73
C ILE A 66 -5.48 4.16 -11.26
N ILE A 67 -5.22 2.95 -11.78
CA ILE A 67 -5.37 2.62 -13.20
C ILE A 67 -6.79 2.07 -13.45
N ASP A 68 -7.53 2.71 -14.35
CA ASP A 68 -8.91 2.34 -14.64
C ASP A 68 -9.07 1.44 -15.88
N THR A 69 -8.06 1.41 -16.77
CA THR A 69 -8.11 0.70 -18.06
C THR A 69 -7.92 -0.81 -17.96
N LYS A 70 -7.29 -1.30 -16.88
CA LYS A 70 -6.98 -2.71 -16.69
C LYS A 70 -6.93 -3.06 -15.21
N ASP A 71 -7.40 -4.25 -14.89
CA ASP A 71 -7.34 -4.78 -13.54
C ASP A 71 -5.99 -5.45 -13.28
N TYR A 72 -5.08 -4.68 -12.68
CA TYR A 72 -3.93 -5.23 -11.98
C TYR A 72 -4.38 -5.62 -10.59
N THR A 73 -4.21 -6.88 -10.18
CA THR A 73 -4.65 -7.31 -8.85
C THR A 73 -3.83 -8.51 -8.36
N PRO A 74 -3.49 -8.59 -7.06
CA PRO A 74 -3.65 -7.56 -6.02
C PRO A 74 -2.62 -6.43 -6.16
N ASN A 75 -2.93 -5.23 -5.66
CA ASN A 75 -1.99 -4.11 -5.59
C ASN A 75 -1.52 -3.84 -4.17
N ILE A 76 -0.24 -3.49 -4.05
CA ILE A 76 0.25 -2.69 -2.92
C ILE A 76 0.24 -1.23 -3.38
N ALA A 77 -0.62 -0.43 -2.78
CA ALA A 77 -0.85 0.96 -3.16
C ALA A 77 -0.60 1.90 -1.98
N THR A 78 -0.64 3.20 -2.29
CA THR A 78 -0.58 4.31 -1.32
C THR A 78 0.48 4.12 -0.22
N VAL A 79 1.74 3.93 -0.62
CA VAL A 79 2.86 3.76 0.31
C VAL A 79 3.33 5.10 0.82
N PHE A 80 3.33 5.30 2.13
CA PHE A 80 3.76 6.53 2.78
C PHE A 80 4.63 6.25 4.00
N VAL A 81 5.64 7.10 4.20
CA VAL A 81 6.45 7.17 5.42
C VAL A 81 6.65 8.64 5.77
N ALA A 82 6.39 8.99 7.03
CA ALA A 82 6.59 10.32 7.57
C ALA A 82 8.04 10.79 7.33
N PRO A 83 8.28 12.04 6.88
CA PRO A 83 9.60 12.51 6.43
C PRO A 83 10.76 12.21 7.40
N GLU A 84 10.54 12.41 8.69
CA GLU A 84 11.49 12.20 9.79
C GLU A 84 11.80 10.72 10.08
N TYR A 85 11.02 9.80 9.49
CA TYR A 85 11.24 8.36 9.57
C TYR A 85 11.78 7.74 8.26
N ARG A 86 12.02 8.56 7.23
CA ARG A 86 12.60 8.09 5.95
C ARG A 86 14.07 7.70 6.10
N GLY A 87 14.58 6.92 5.14
CA GLY A 87 15.94 6.36 5.19
C GLY A 87 16.10 5.16 6.12
N LYS A 88 15.03 4.71 6.80
CA LYS A 88 15.04 3.59 7.76
C LYS A 88 14.44 2.29 7.21
N HIS A 89 14.36 2.13 5.89
CA HIS A 89 13.77 0.97 5.21
C HIS A 89 12.30 0.66 5.56
N ILE A 90 11.55 1.62 6.11
CA ILE A 90 10.16 1.40 6.57
C ILE A 90 9.23 1.05 5.40
N SER A 91 9.34 1.75 4.26
CA SER A 91 8.55 1.45 3.07
C SER A 91 8.79 0.02 2.57
N GLN A 92 10.04 -0.45 2.59
CA GLN A 92 10.39 -1.82 2.25
C GLN A 92 9.68 -2.82 3.16
N LYS A 93 9.74 -2.60 4.48
CA LYS A 93 9.09 -3.49 5.45
C LYS A 93 7.57 -3.47 5.35
N LEU A 94 6.95 -2.32 5.10
CA LEU A 94 5.52 -2.21 4.81
C LEU A 94 5.14 -3.05 3.59
N VAL A 95 5.86 -2.88 2.48
CA VAL A 95 5.63 -3.62 1.24
C VAL A 95 5.82 -5.12 1.44
N THR A 96 6.93 -5.55 2.05
CA THR A 96 7.18 -6.98 2.35
C THR A 96 6.12 -7.58 3.28
N THR A 97 5.59 -6.81 4.23
CA THR A 97 4.48 -7.27 5.08
C THR A 97 3.22 -7.52 4.24
N GLY A 98 2.95 -6.63 3.27
CA GLY A 98 1.89 -6.79 2.29
C GLY A 98 2.05 -8.00 1.39
N GLU A 99 3.25 -8.17 0.81
CA GLU A 99 3.62 -9.33 -0.01
C GLU A 99 3.34 -10.64 0.74
N ASN A 100 3.80 -10.74 2.00
CA ASN A 100 3.61 -11.92 2.83
C ASN A 100 2.13 -12.21 3.13
N LYS A 101 1.32 -11.18 3.39
CA LYS A 101 -0.12 -11.34 3.56
C LYS A 101 -0.77 -11.86 2.27
N LEU A 102 -0.48 -11.24 1.12
CA LEU A 102 -1.06 -11.64 -0.17
C LEU A 102 -0.64 -13.06 -0.56
N LYS A 103 0.62 -13.44 -0.29
CA LYS A 103 1.10 -14.81 -0.47
C LYS A 103 0.26 -15.80 0.35
N LYS A 104 0.02 -15.51 1.63
CA LYS A 104 -0.80 -16.37 2.51
C LYS A 104 -2.26 -16.51 2.06
N ILE A 105 -2.80 -15.50 1.37
CA ILE A 105 -4.14 -15.55 0.76
C ILE A 105 -4.16 -16.44 -0.50
N GLY A 106 -3.01 -16.71 -1.10
CA GLY A 106 -2.87 -17.57 -2.29
C GLY A 106 -2.57 -16.82 -3.58
N PHE A 107 -2.24 -15.53 -3.52
CA PHE A 107 -1.80 -14.80 -4.71
C PHE A 107 -0.39 -15.20 -5.11
N GLY A 108 -0.16 -15.49 -6.40
CA GLY A 108 1.16 -15.78 -6.94
C GLY A 108 1.94 -14.56 -7.44
N SER A 109 1.30 -13.40 -7.52
CA SER A 109 1.97 -12.15 -7.90
C SER A 109 1.31 -10.95 -7.25
N VAL A 110 2.03 -9.84 -7.21
CA VAL A 110 1.56 -8.53 -6.72
C VAL A 110 2.02 -7.41 -7.64
N TYR A 111 1.22 -6.35 -7.70
CA TYR A 111 1.45 -5.19 -8.56
C TYR A 111 1.70 -3.92 -7.75
N ILE A 112 2.49 -3.01 -8.30
CA ILE A 112 2.69 -1.65 -7.80
C ILE A 112 2.63 -0.69 -8.99
N THR A 113 1.81 0.35 -8.86
CA THR A 113 1.75 1.48 -9.80
C THR A 113 2.60 2.62 -9.26
N THR A 114 3.58 3.11 -10.02
CA THR A 114 4.51 4.11 -9.49
C THR A 114 5.14 5.01 -10.56
N GLN A 115 5.59 6.20 -10.15
CA GLN A 115 6.51 7.04 -10.95
C GLN A 115 7.97 6.88 -10.51
N HIS A 116 8.23 6.16 -9.41
CA HIS A 116 9.59 5.95 -8.93
C HIS A 116 10.34 4.96 -9.81
N GLU A 117 11.63 5.21 -10.03
CA GLU A 117 12.55 4.29 -10.70
C GLU A 117 13.60 3.78 -9.71
N GLY A 118 13.88 2.49 -9.76
CA GLY A 118 14.92 1.83 -8.97
C GLY A 118 14.59 1.59 -7.48
N LEU A 119 13.42 2.01 -6.98
CA LEU A 119 13.02 1.76 -5.59
C LEU A 119 12.55 0.32 -5.40
N TYR A 120 11.54 -0.09 -6.15
CA TYR A 120 10.88 -1.39 -6.00
C TYR A 120 11.65 -2.49 -6.74
N GLU A 121 12.41 -2.14 -7.76
CA GLU A 121 13.23 -3.06 -8.54
C GLU A 121 14.33 -3.70 -7.68
N LYS A 122 14.86 -2.94 -6.71
CA LYS A 122 15.76 -3.46 -5.67
C LYS A 122 15.13 -4.56 -4.82
N TRP A 123 13.80 -4.68 -4.83
CA TRP A 123 13.04 -5.66 -4.05
C TRP A 123 12.44 -6.77 -4.93
N GLY A 124 12.88 -6.87 -6.19
CA GLY A 124 12.48 -7.94 -7.12
C GLY A 124 11.28 -7.62 -8.01
N TYR A 125 10.77 -6.38 -7.96
CA TYR A 125 9.76 -5.94 -8.93
C TYR A 125 10.38 -5.73 -10.31
N ARG A 126 9.61 -6.02 -11.36
CA ARG A 126 9.98 -5.75 -12.75
C ARG A 126 8.90 -4.93 -13.42
N GLU A 127 9.29 -3.94 -14.20
CA GLU A 127 8.34 -3.21 -15.05
C GLU A 127 7.77 -4.16 -16.11
N ILE A 128 6.44 -4.16 -16.24
CA ILE A 128 5.74 -4.96 -17.25
C ILE A 128 5.08 -4.11 -18.33
N THR A 129 4.74 -2.86 -18.02
CA THR A 129 4.16 -1.88 -18.95
C THR A 129 4.14 -0.49 -18.32
N LYS A 130 3.72 0.50 -19.11
CA LYS A 130 3.34 1.84 -18.65
C LYS A 130 1.88 2.11 -19.03
N GLU A 131 1.14 2.76 -18.14
CA GLU A 131 -0.28 3.07 -18.32
C GLU A 131 -0.56 4.49 -17.81
N ASN A 132 -1.54 5.17 -18.41
CA ASN A 132 -2.03 6.42 -17.84
C ASN A 132 -2.95 6.12 -16.67
N ASP A 133 -2.75 6.83 -15.57
CA ASP A 133 -3.70 6.83 -14.46
C ASP A 133 -4.97 7.65 -14.79
N ARG A 134 -5.94 7.62 -13.89
CA ARG A 134 -7.21 8.37 -14.05
C ARG A 134 -7.06 9.89 -14.16
N PHE A 135 -5.88 10.43 -13.87
CA PHE A 135 -5.55 11.85 -14.02
C PHE A 135 -4.68 12.11 -15.26
N GLY A 136 -4.49 11.12 -16.13
CA GLY A 136 -3.69 11.22 -17.35
C GLY A 136 -2.18 11.19 -17.11
N ARG A 137 -1.72 10.82 -15.91
CA ARG A 137 -0.28 10.73 -15.61
C ARG A 137 0.23 9.37 -16.07
N LEU A 138 1.34 9.37 -16.81
CA LEU A 138 2.01 8.15 -17.21
C LEU A 138 2.67 7.50 -15.97
N MET A 139 2.23 6.29 -15.66
CA MET A 139 2.69 5.48 -14.54
C MET A 139 3.40 4.23 -15.06
N ARG A 140 4.37 3.76 -14.28
CA ARG A 140 5.01 2.45 -14.48
C ARG A 140 4.21 1.40 -13.71
N ILE A 141 3.91 0.30 -14.36
CA ILE A 141 3.27 -0.85 -13.71
C ILE A 141 4.33 -1.91 -13.48
N LEU A 142 4.58 -2.18 -12.20
CA LEU A 142 5.57 -3.15 -11.77
C LEU A 142 4.88 -4.41 -11.26
N LYS A 143 5.48 -5.57 -11.52
CA LYS A 143 5.01 -6.88 -11.05
C LYS A 143 6.13 -7.61 -10.30
N LYS A 144 5.77 -8.30 -9.22
CA LYS A 144 6.65 -9.25 -8.52
C LYS A 144 5.92 -10.58 -8.32
N LYS A 145 6.62 -11.70 -8.53
CA LYS A 145 6.16 -13.05 -8.20
C LYS A 145 6.35 -13.30 -6.70
N ILE A 146 5.37 -13.89 -6.03
CA ILE A 146 5.36 -14.06 -4.56
C ILE A 146 4.95 -15.47 -4.09
N ASP A 147 4.67 -16.41 -5.00
CA ASP A 147 4.30 -17.80 -4.71
C ASP A 147 5.50 -18.76 -4.53
N GLU A 148 6.74 -18.27 -4.60
CA GLU A 148 7.97 -19.06 -4.36
C GLU A 148 8.31 -19.12 -2.87
#